data_AF-N9C7Q7-F1
#
_entry.id   AF-N9C7Q7-F1
#
_cell.length_a   1.000
_cell.length_b   1.000
_cell.length_c   1.000
_cell.angle_alpha   90.00
_cell.angle_beta   90.00
_cell.angle_gamma   90.00
#
_symmetry.space_group_name_H-M   'P 1'
#
loop_
_entity.id
_entity.type
_entity.pdbx_description
1 polymer ?
#
loop_
_entity_poly.entity_id
_entity_poly.type
_entity_poly.pdbx_seq_one_letter_code
_entity_poly.pdbx_strand_id
1 'polypeptide(L)'
;MPFTANKNEPARTAFRLTPLVVALALISPISVLAAEQKAEDGQFEQQAAQAHRFHRDYVLGTSLDVVVTGVSKQEAKLALDAIQTEIARMDQKLSTWRADSEITALNKNKAGAVSPELFEVIAACEAWRDKTCGAFDARLGQLIGLWEKSQGITDLDTATHAQVLNLLKPDNVEMDESAQRIQMDAAVSFAPDAYAKGYIIDRAMVAARQKVPAAEGLLIDIGGDIRVWGSAPQKDGWSIGVQDAFNHHDLAVPSEVLQLKDQAVAFSGQGYRALAGQSHLLDPKTGLPLQQVEQCVVVGTCAADADALATALAAMPPAEGLALIEALAGYEAKLTMRSGASYQSAGWNGLLQRQAAQPEMQAVASASSAKWPSGYQAAIDLVIPKINVEKYRAPYVSVWVTDANKKLVRTLAVWGKNEQWINSNYVWWRRYGRQMEKLDAVAKPSRQPGQYKIAWDGKDDSGKAVSAGQYIVHIETSREHGDHSYQMMNLDVKAKNSSQSLPAQTEIGSVKMNFQKIH
;
A
#
# COMPACT_ATOMS: atom_id res chain seq x y z
N MET A 1 -30.70 8.51 -43.16
CA MET A 1 -32.17 8.41 -43.14
C MET A 1 -32.61 8.27 -41.70
N PRO A 2 -33.36 9.24 -41.14
CA PRO A 2 -33.70 9.25 -39.72
C PRO A 2 -35.07 8.60 -39.46
N PHE A 3 -35.19 7.87 -38.36
CA PHE A 3 -36.48 7.39 -37.84
C PHE A 3 -37.03 8.40 -36.83
N THR A 4 -38.24 8.89 -37.12
CA THR A 4 -39.01 9.85 -36.34
C THR A 4 -39.82 9.17 -35.24
N ALA A 5 -39.91 9.89 -34.11
CA ALA A 5 -40.75 9.61 -32.95
C ALA A 5 -42.25 9.63 -33.26
N ASN A 6 -43.04 8.96 -32.43
CA ASN A 6 -44.46 9.31 -32.26
C ASN A 6 -44.87 9.25 -30.78
N LYS A 7 -45.44 10.37 -30.32
CA LYS A 7 -46.05 10.61 -29.01
C LYS A 7 -47.52 10.20 -29.04
N ASN A 8 -48.08 9.82 -27.90
CA ASN A 8 -49.47 10.13 -27.54
C ASN A 8 -49.68 9.96 -26.02
N GLU A 9 -49.96 11.07 -25.33
CA GLU A 9 -50.70 11.12 -24.06
C GLU A 9 -52.21 10.99 -24.35
N PRO A 10 -53.05 10.80 -23.31
CA PRO A 10 -53.89 11.95 -22.96
C PRO A 10 -54.21 12.16 -21.46
N ALA A 11 -54.48 13.44 -21.20
CA ALA A 11 -55.54 14.02 -20.37
C ALA A 11 -55.39 14.14 -18.83
N ARG A 12 -55.36 15.42 -18.45
CA ARG A 12 -55.52 16.06 -17.14
C ARG A 12 -56.95 15.88 -16.58
N THR A 13 -57.08 15.87 -15.25
CA THR A 13 -58.16 16.61 -14.59
C THR A 13 -57.71 17.14 -13.23
N ALA A 14 -57.98 18.44 -13.02
CA ALA A 14 -57.69 19.21 -11.83
C ALA A 14 -58.95 19.31 -10.94
N PHE A 15 -58.77 19.50 -9.64
CA PHE A 15 -59.79 20.13 -8.78
C PHE A 15 -59.14 21.20 -7.90
N ARG A 16 -59.74 22.39 -7.91
CA ARG A 16 -59.46 23.55 -7.04
C ARG A 16 -60.69 23.81 -6.16
N LEU A 17 -60.48 24.31 -4.93
CA LEU A 17 -61.02 25.57 -4.34
C LEU A 17 -61.21 25.51 -2.79
N THR A 18 -60.58 26.51 -2.15
CA THR A 18 -60.65 27.22 -0.83
C THR A 18 -62.05 27.56 -0.24
N PRO A 19 -62.25 28.32 0.90
CA PRO A 19 -61.43 28.71 2.09
C PRO A 19 -62.16 28.73 3.49
N LEU A 20 -61.43 29.12 4.55
CA LEU A 20 -61.78 29.91 5.78
C LEU A 20 -62.79 29.37 6.84
N VAL A 21 -62.39 29.28 8.12
CA VAL A 21 -63.06 29.85 9.33
C VAL A 21 -62.05 30.02 10.48
N VAL A 22 -62.11 31.20 11.13
CA VAL A 22 -61.41 31.66 12.34
C VAL A 22 -62.25 31.36 13.58
N ALA A 23 -61.64 31.02 14.74
CA ALA A 23 -62.25 31.25 16.06
C ALA A 23 -61.19 31.49 17.17
N LEU A 24 -61.46 32.52 17.98
CA LEU A 24 -60.64 33.08 19.07
C LEU A 24 -60.79 32.36 20.42
N ALA A 25 -59.66 32.34 21.17
CA ALA A 25 -59.42 32.57 22.61
C ALA A 25 -60.45 32.21 23.71
N LEU A 26 -59.96 31.60 24.81
CA LEU A 26 -60.27 31.99 26.20
C LEU A 26 -59.14 31.57 27.18
N ILE A 27 -58.93 32.43 28.18
CA ILE A 27 -57.85 32.53 29.19
C ILE A 27 -58.28 31.76 30.47
N SER A 28 -57.41 31.02 31.19
CA SER A 28 -56.82 31.34 32.53
C SER A 28 -56.50 30.05 33.35
N PRO A 29 -55.83 30.07 34.53
CA PRO A 29 -54.48 29.51 34.73
C PRO A 29 -54.41 28.32 35.70
N ILE A 30 -53.34 27.52 35.63
CA ILE A 30 -52.88 26.74 36.78
C ILE A 30 -51.39 27.02 36.97
N SER A 31 -51.09 27.69 38.08
CA SER A 31 -49.76 27.87 38.63
C SER A 31 -49.16 26.50 38.96
N VAL A 32 -48.05 26.14 38.33
CA VAL A 32 -47.13 25.12 38.83
C VAL A 32 -45.77 25.77 38.99
N LEU A 33 -45.24 25.64 40.19
CA LEU A 33 -43.98 26.21 40.64
C LEU A 33 -42.83 25.90 39.69
N ALA A 34 -42.07 26.94 39.34
CA ALA A 34 -40.75 26.80 38.77
C ALA A 34 -39.83 26.12 39.78
N ALA A 35 -39.49 24.86 39.51
CA ALA A 35 -38.22 24.29 39.92
C ALA A 35 -37.29 24.40 38.70
N GLU A 36 -36.18 25.10 38.85
CA GLU A 36 -35.12 25.19 37.85
C GLU A 36 -34.63 23.78 37.49
N GLN A 37 -34.95 23.33 36.27
CA GLN A 37 -34.19 22.28 35.61
C GLN A 37 -33.36 22.94 34.51
N LYS A 38 -32.04 22.94 34.75
CA LYS A 38 -30.98 23.19 33.77
C LYS A 38 -31.37 22.58 32.42
N ALA A 39 -31.36 23.41 31.38
CA ALA A 39 -31.20 22.94 30.03
C ALA A 39 -29.87 22.18 29.96
N GLU A 40 -29.93 20.86 29.84
CA GLU A 40 -28.84 20.09 29.27
C GLU A 40 -28.86 20.39 27.76
N ASP A 41 -27.96 21.27 27.35
CA ASP A 41 -27.47 21.33 25.99
C ASP A 41 -26.97 19.92 25.63
N GLY A 42 -27.83 19.18 24.94
CA GLY A 42 -27.46 17.95 24.25
C GLY A 42 -26.42 18.29 23.20
N GLN A 43 -25.15 18.25 23.61
CA GLN A 43 -24.01 18.16 22.73
C GLN A 43 -24.25 16.95 21.82
N PHE A 44 -24.71 17.18 20.60
CA PHE A 44 -24.39 16.32 19.49
C PHE A 44 -22.87 16.42 19.32
N GLU A 45 -22.12 15.69 20.16
CA GLU A 45 -20.76 15.32 19.86
C GLU A 45 -20.80 14.64 18.50
N GLN A 46 -20.28 15.33 17.50
CA GLN A 46 -19.92 14.77 16.21
C GLN A 46 -18.97 13.61 16.50
N GLN A 47 -19.53 12.41 16.62
CA GLN A 47 -18.80 11.18 16.89
C GLN A 47 -17.89 10.96 15.67
N ALA A 48 -16.63 11.39 15.77
CA ALA A 48 -15.62 11.08 14.78
C ALA A 48 -15.64 9.57 14.59
N ALA A 49 -15.87 9.10 13.36
CA ALA A 49 -15.95 7.68 13.06
C ALA A 49 -14.72 6.99 13.65
N GLN A 50 -14.92 6.08 14.61
CA GLN A 50 -13.80 5.36 15.22
C GLN A 50 -13.15 4.50 14.14
N ALA A 51 -11.96 4.91 13.71
CA ALA A 51 -11.11 4.14 12.82
C ALA A 51 -10.12 3.31 13.64
N HIS A 52 -10.07 2.01 13.39
CA HIS A 52 -9.15 1.09 14.05
C HIS A 52 -8.09 0.63 13.05
N ARG A 53 -6.81 0.75 13.43
CA ARG A 53 -5.68 0.41 12.56
C ARG A 53 -4.93 -0.78 13.14
N PHE A 54 -4.54 -1.72 12.27
CA PHE A 54 -3.80 -2.91 12.65
C PHE A 54 -2.64 -3.14 11.70
N HIS A 55 -1.52 -3.61 12.24
CA HIS A 55 -0.32 -3.96 11.49
C HIS A 55 0.09 -5.41 11.76
N ARG A 56 0.72 -6.11 10.83
CA ARG A 56 1.33 -7.44 11.00
C ARG A 56 2.54 -7.58 10.08
N ASP A 57 3.69 -7.94 10.64
CA ASP A 57 4.84 -8.40 9.85
C ASP A 57 4.70 -9.88 9.46
N TYR A 58 5.47 -10.28 8.44
CA TYR A 58 5.61 -11.66 7.96
C TYR A 58 4.33 -12.27 7.39
N VAL A 59 3.48 -11.44 6.76
CA VAL A 59 2.30 -11.89 6.01
C VAL A 59 2.68 -11.95 4.53
N LEU A 60 2.58 -13.13 3.91
CA LEU A 60 2.97 -13.38 2.50
C LEU A 60 4.38 -12.88 2.14
N GLY A 61 5.34 -13.06 3.05
CA GLY A 61 6.72 -12.58 2.85
C GLY A 61 6.85 -11.04 2.83
N THR A 62 5.87 -10.31 3.38
CA THR A 62 5.88 -8.85 3.56
C THR A 62 5.11 -8.46 4.83
N SER A 63 4.51 -7.27 4.88
CA SER A 63 3.63 -6.80 5.96
C SER A 63 2.19 -6.64 5.51
N LEU A 64 1.26 -6.72 6.47
CA LEU A 64 -0.16 -6.44 6.32
C LEU A 64 -0.55 -5.26 7.20
N ASP A 65 -1.19 -4.25 6.59
CA ASP A 65 -1.79 -3.11 7.26
C ASP A 65 -3.31 -3.09 6.97
N VAL A 66 -4.11 -2.87 8.02
CA VAL A 66 -5.58 -2.91 7.93
C VAL A 66 -6.18 -1.71 8.64
N VAL A 67 -7.15 -1.05 8.02
CA VAL A 67 -7.99 -0.02 8.64
C VAL A 67 -9.44 -0.47 8.59
N VAL A 68 -10.17 -0.32 9.69
CA VAL A 68 -11.62 -0.61 9.78
C VAL A 68 -12.33 0.61 10.37
N THR A 69 -13.41 1.08 9.75
CA THR A 69 -14.18 2.25 10.18
C THR A 69 -15.63 1.91 10.49
N GLY A 70 -16.27 2.72 11.33
CA GLY A 70 -17.71 2.65 11.60
C GLY A 70 -18.15 1.59 12.62
N VAL A 71 -17.21 0.91 13.30
CA VAL A 71 -17.51 -0.19 14.22
C VAL A 71 -16.71 -0.10 15.52
N SER A 72 -17.11 -0.88 16.52
CA SER A 72 -16.35 -1.02 17.76
C SER A 72 -14.99 -1.68 17.52
N LYS A 73 -14.04 -1.47 18.45
CA LYS A 73 -12.72 -2.12 18.41
C LYS A 73 -12.82 -3.66 18.39
N GLN A 74 -13.83 -4.22 19.05
CA GLN A 74 -14.06 -5.67 19.09
C GLN A 74 -14.50 -6.20 17.72
N GLU A 75 -15.42 -5.52 17.06
CA GLU A 75 -15.84 -5.87 15.69
C GLU A 75 -14.71 -5.65 14.68
N ALA A 76 -13.95 -4.56 14.80
CA ALA A 76 -12.77 -4.34 13.97
C ALA A 76 -11.73 -5.47 14.12
N LYS A 77 -11.58 -6.03 15.32
CA LYS A 77 -10.74 -7.21 15.55
C LYS A 77 -11.32 -8.47 14.87
N LEU A 78 -12.63 -8.66 14.85
CA LEU A 78 -13.26 -9.78 14.12
C LEU A 78 -13.02 -9.67 12.61
N ALA A 79 -13.07 -8.47 12.04
CA ALA A 79 -12.72 -8.23 10.64
C ALA A 79 -11.25 -8.59 10.36
N LEU A 80 -10.32 -8.14 11.22
CA LEU A 80 -8.91 -8.51 11.12
C LEU A 80 -8.69 -10.03 11.19
N ASP A 81 -9.34 -10.71 12.14
CA ASP A 81 -9.18 -12.16 12.30
C ASP A 81 -9.72 -12.91 11.06
N ALA A 82 -10.80 -12.43 10.42
CA ALA A 82 -11.28 -12.98 9.15
C ALA A 82 -10.30 -12.74 7.99
N ILE A 83 -9.71 -11.55 7.89
CA ILE A 83 -8.66 -11.21 6.92
C ILE A 83 -7.48 -12.18 7.07
N GLN A 84 -6.96 -12.32 8.29
CA GLN A 84 -5.82 -13.19 8.55
C GLN A 84 -6.13 -14.67 8.25
N THR A 85 -7.35 -15.11 8.53
CA THR A 85 -7.80 -16.48 8.24
C THR A 85 -7.85 -16.74 6.73
N GLU A 86 -8.42 -15.82 5.95
CA GLU A 86 -8.52 -15.98 4.50
C GLU A 86 -7.12 -15.90 3.84
N ILE A 87 -6.25 -14.99 4.30
CA ILE A 87 -4.86 -14.93 3.84
C ILE A 87 -4.14 -16.25 4.10
N ALA A 88 -4.25 -16.83 5.30
CA ALA A 88 -3.62 -18.10 5.62
C ALA A 88 -4.16 -19.26 4.78
N ARG A 89 -5.47 -19.25 4.48
CA ARG A 89 -6.11 -20.25 3.61
C ARG A 89 -5.60 -20.16 2.17
N MET A 90 -5.40 -18.94 1.66
CA MET A 90 -4.85 -18.73 0.31
C MET A 90 -3.35 -18.97 0.23
N ASP A 91 -2.57 -18.65 1.27
CA ASP A 91 -1.14 -18.99 1.35
C ASP A 91 -0.92 -20.51 1.19
N GLN A 92 -1.77 -21.33 1.80
CA GLN A 92 -1.74 -22.79 1.65
C GLN A 92 -2.06 -23.29 0.24
N LYS A 93 -2.65 -22.46 -0.63
CA LYS A 93 -2.99 -22.85 -2.01
C LYS A 93 -2.01 -22.28 -3.01
N LEU A 94 -1.67 -21.00 -2.87
CA LEU A 94 -1.04 -20.18 -3.92
C LEU A 94 0.45 -19.92 -3.69
N SER A 95 1.00 -20.25 -2.52
CA SER A 95 2.38 -19.91 -2.17
C SER A 95 3.38 -20.90 -2.79
N THR A 96 4.22 -20.42 -3.70
CA THR A 96 5.34 -21.16 -4.30
C THR A 96 6.49 -21.41 -3.32
N TRP A 97 6.52 -20.68 -2.20
CA TRP A 97 7.52 -20.79 -1.14
C TRP A 97 7.24 -21.93 -0.16
N ARG A 98 6.02 -22.49 -0.21
CA ARG A 98 5.57 -23.57 0.67
C ARG A 98 5.72 -24.91 -0.01
N ALA A 99 6.38 -25.84 0.67
CA ALA A 99 6.49 -27.22 0.20
C ALA A 99 5.15 -27.99 0.26
N ASP A 100 4.24 -27.55 1.15
CA ASP A 100 2.93 -28.16 1.40
C ASP A 100 1.78 -27.46 0.68
N SER A 101 2.05 -26.48 -0.20
CA SER A 101 0.98 -25.78 -0.92
C SER A 101 0.45 -26.56 -2.11
N GLU A 102 -0.79 -26.27 -2.46
CA GLU A 102 -1.48 -26.87 -3.61
C GLU A 102 -0.77 -26.57 -4.94
N ILE A 103 -0.34 -25.32 -5.16
CA ILE A 103 0.38 -24.94 -6.39
C ILE A 103 1.74 -25.64 -6.50
N THR A 104 2.45 -25.85 -5.38
CA THR A 104 3.70 -26.61 -5.38
C THR A 104 3.45 -28.07 -5.76
N ALA A 105 2.36 -28.66 -5.28
CA ALA A 105 1.94 -30.01 -5.68
C ALA A 105 1.59 -30.07 -7.18
N LEU A 106 0.86 -29.08 -7.71
CA LEU A 106 0.55 -28.98 -9.13
C LEU A 106 1.83 -28.85 -9.99
N ASN A 107 2.73 -27.93 -9.63
CA ASN A 107 4.01 -27.72 -10.31
C ASN A 107 4.91 -28.96 -10.31
N LYS A 108 4.83 -29.78 -9.26
CA LYS A 108 5.57 -31.04 -9.17
C LYS A 108 4.94 -32.15 -10.02
N ASN A 109 3.62 -32.30 -9.95
CA ASN A 109 2.92 -33.42 -10.57
C ASN A 109 2.62 -33.18 -12.06
N LYS A 110 2.63 -31.91 -12.51
CA LYS A 110 2.30 -31.46 -13.88
C LYS A 110 0.88 -31.73 -14.35
N ALA A 111 0.12 -32.54 -13.61
CA ALA A 111 -1.30 -32.72 -13.82
C ALA A 111 -2.00 -33.07 -12.50
N GLY A 112 -3.24 -32.60 -12.33
CA GLY A 112 -4.02 -32.92 -11.14
C GLY A 112 -5.35 -32.18 -11.08
N ALA A 113 -6.26 -32.72 -10.27
CA ALA A 113 -7.41 -31.95 -9.80
C ALA A 113 -6.93 -30.90 -8.81
N VAL A 114 -7.52 -29.70 -8.87
CA VAL A 114 -7.18 -28.55 -8.05
C VAL A 114 -8.45 -27.96 -7.42
N SER A 115 -8.27 -27.13 -6.40
CA SER A 115 -9.34 -26.38 -5.77
C SER A 115 -9.88 -25.30 -6.71
N PRO A 116 -11.16 -24.92 -6.57
CA PRO A 116 -11.76 -23.84 -7.37
C PRO A 116 -10.93 -22.56 -7.37
N GLU A 117 -10.35 -22.18 -6.23
CA GLU A 117 -9.56 -20.96 -6.15
C GLU A 117 -8.21 -21.06 -6.85
N LEU A 118 -7.54 -22.22 -6.83
CA LEU A 118 -6.31 -22.39 -7.60
C LEU A 118 -6.62 -22.41 -9.11
N PHE A 119 -7.70 -23.09 -9.52
CA PHE A 119 -8.14 -23.09 -10.90
C PHE A 119 -8.46 -21.68 -11.41
N GLU A 120 -9.22 -20.90 -10.64
CA GLU A 120 -9.58 -19.52 -10.95
C GLU A 120 -8.35 -18.63 -11.14
N VAL A 121 -7.36 -18.74 -10.24
CA VAL A 121 -6.11 -17.99 -10.33
C VAL A 121 -5.31 -18.34 -11.59
N ILE A 122 -5.13 -19.63 -11.88
CA ILE A 122 -4.40 -20.05 -13.08
C ILE A 122 -5.15 -19.64 -14.35
N ALA A 123 -6.47 -19.82 -14.39
CA ALA A 123 -7.30 -19.42 -15.52
C ALA A 123 -7.19 -17.91 -15.80
N ALA A 124 -7.23 -17.08 -14.75
CA ALA A 124 -7.06 -15.65 -14.87
C ALA A 124 -5.65 -15.26 -15.34
N CYS A 125 -4.62 -15.96 -14.86
CA CYS A 125 -3.24 -15.73 -15.31
C CYS A 125 -3.07 -16.05 -16.80
N GLU A 126 -3.66 -17.15 -17.27
CA GLU A 126 -3.68 -17.51 -18.70
C GLU A 126 -4.45 -16.49 -19.54
N ALA A 127 -5.61 -16.04 -19.06
CA ALA A 127 -6.37 -14.99 -19.73
C ALA A 127 -5.61 -13.66 -19.84
N TRP A 128 -4.88 -13.26 -18.79
CA TRP A 128 -4.03 -12.07 -18.82
C TRP A 128 -2.81 -12.23 -19.71
N ARG A 129 -2.22 -13.43 -19.75
CA ARG A 129 -1.17 -13.78 -20.70
C ARG A 129 -1.63 -13.57 -22.14
N ASP A 130 -2.82 -14.04 -22.49
CA ASP A 130 -3.37 -13.85 -23.84
C ASP A 130 -3.67 -12.38 -24.14
N LYS A 131 -4.37 -11.68 -23.23
CA LYS A 131 -4.72 -10.25 -23.40
C LYS A 131 -3.52 -9.33 -23.54
N THR A 132 -2.40 -9.68 -22.92
CA THR A 132 -1.16 -8.88 -22.93
C THR A 132 -0.16 -9.38 -23.97
N CYS A 133 -0.55 -10.32 -24.82
CA CYS A 133 0.32 -10.95 -25.82
C CYS A 133 1.63 -11.50 -25.20
N GLY A 134 1.49 -12.12 -24.03
CA GLY A 134 2.57 -12.72 -23.26
C GLY A 134 3.43 -11.72 -22.48
N ALA A 135 3.05 -10.44 -22.34
CA ALA A 135 3.81 -9.51 -21.50
C ALA A 135 3.58 -9.75 -19.99
N PHE A 136 2.43 -10.29 -19.62
CA PHE A 136 2.23 -11.00 -18.35
C PHE A 136 2.35 -12.50 -18.62
N ASP A 137 3.11 -13.23 -17.80
CA ASP A 137 3.16 -14.69 -17.88
C ASP A 137 3.44 -15.29 -16.50
N ALA A 138 2.48 -16.04 -15.96
CA ALA A 138 2.66 -16.73 -14.68
C ALA A 138 3.46 -18.04 -14.83
N ARG A 139 3.81 -18.49 -16.04
CA ARG A 139 4.55 -19.74 -16.30
C ARG A 139 6.06 -19.61 -16.09
N LEU A 140 6.53 -18.46 -15.63
CA LEU A 140 7.95 -18.12 -15.48
C LEU A 140 8.63 -18.77 -14.27
N GLY A 141 8.00 -19.69 -13.55
CA GLY A 141 8.52 -20.22 -12.29
C GLY A 141 9.92 -20.86 -12.41
N GLN A 142 10.21 -21.55 -13.51
CA GLN A 142 11.55 -22.11 -13.74
C GLN A 142 12.59 -21.02 -14.03
N LEU A 143 12.22 -19.97 -14.76
CA LEU A 143 13.08 -18.83 -15.05
C LEU A 143 13.37 -18.03 -13.78
N ILE A 144 12.36 -17.79 -12.93
CA ILE A 144 12.55 -17.14 -11.63
C ILE A 144 13.55 -17.94 -10.80
N GLY A 145 13.35 -19.26 -10.65
CA GLY A 145 14.27 -20.12 -9.90
C GLY A 145 15.69 -20.22 -10.49
N LEU A 146 15.85 -20.02 -11.80
CA LEU A 146 17.15 -19.89 -12.46
C LEU A 146 17.85 -18.61 -12.01
N TRP A 147 17.16 -17.47 -12.10
CA TRP A 147 17.72 -16.16 -11.76
C TRP A 147 17.98 -15.99 -10.26
N GLU A 148 17.17 -16.58 -9.38
CA GLU A 148 17.44 -16.62 -7.94
C GLU A 148 18.80 -17.25 -7.61
N LYS A 149 19.22 -18.25 -8.40
CA LYS A 149 20.49 -18.97 -8.23
C LYS A 149 21.66 -18.32 -8.95
N SER A 150 21.42 -17.28 -9.76
CA SER A 150 22.41 -16.67 -10.65
C SER A 150 23.50 -15.85 -9.92
N GLN A 151 23.40 -15.62 -8.61
CA GLN A 151 24.37 -14.88 -7.80
C GLN A 151 24.81 -13.50 -8.38
N GLY A 152 23.98 -12.88 -9.22
CA GLY A 152 24.23 -11.54 -9.78
C GLY A 152 25.09 -11.53 -11.02
N ILE A 153 25.23 -12.68 -11.68
CA ILE A 153 25.87 -12.79 -12.99
C ILE A 153 25.06 -11.96 -14.00
N THR A 154 25.67 -10.89 -14.52
CA THR A 154 25.08 -10.03 -15.56
C THR A 154 25.36 -10.54 -16.98
N ASP A 155 26.46 -11.27 -17.16
CA ASP A 155 26.84 -11.86 -18.44
C ASP A 155 26.46 -13.34 -18.47
N LEU A 156 25.40 -13.65 -19.22
CA LEU A 156 24.98 -15.03 -19.44
C LEU A 156 26.08 -15.80 -20.18
N ASP A 157 26.61 -16.84 -19.54
CA ASP A 157 27.42 -17.81 -20.27
C ASP A 157 26.55 -18.55 -21.32
N THR A 158 27.20 -19.19 -22.28
CA THR A 158 26.50 -19.88 -23.38
C THR A 158 25.52 -20.95 -22.86
N ALA A 159 25.83 -21.59 -21.73
CA ALA A 159 25.00 -22.63 -21.14
C ALA A 159 23.71 -22.04 -20.54
N THR A 160 23.80 -20.95 -19.79
CA THR A 160 22.67 -20.27 -19.17
C THR A 160 21.79 -19.63 -20.24
N HIS A 161 22.38 -19.04 -21.28
CA HIS A 161 21.61 -18.54 -22.42
C HIS A 161 20.82 -19.66 -23.11
N ALA A 162 21.43 -20.83 -23.34
CA ALA A 162 20.72 -21.98 -23.91
C ALA A 162 19.59 -22.49 -23.00
N GLN A 163 19.76 -22.45 -21.67
CA GLN A 163 18.72 -22.79 -20.70
C GLN A 163 17.53 -21.82 -20.76
N VAL A 164 17.80 -20.51 -20.79
CA VAL A 164 16.75 -19.48 -20.93
C VAL A 164 15.97 -19.70 -22.22
N LEU A 165 16.64 -19.85 -23.36
CA LEU A 165 15.98 -20.10 -24.65
C LEU A 165 15.15 -21.39 -24.65
N ASN A 166 15.58 -22.42 -23.92
CA ASN A 166 14.81 -23.65 -23.80
C ASN A 166 13.54 -23.48 -22.96
N LEU A 167 13.57 -22.65 -21.91
CA LEU A 167 12.43 -22.35 -21.04
C LEU A 167 11.42 -21.39 -21.67
N LEU A 168 11.81 -20.67 -22.72
CA LEU A 168 10.93 -19.77 -23.49
C LEU A 168 10.19 -20.48 -24.63
N LYS A 169 10.44 -21.78 -24.83
CA LYS A 169 9.74 -22.54 -25.87
C LYS A 169 8.24 -22.56 -25.59
N PRO A 170 7.39 -22.55 -26.62
CA PRO A 170 5.95 -22.69 -26.44
C PRO A 170 5.64 -24.04 -25.80
N ASP A 171 4.97 -24.00 -24.65
CA ASP A 171 4.49 -25.17 -23.91
C ASP A 171 2.97 -25.12 -23.76
N ASN A 172 2.35 -26.29 -23.63
CA ASN A 172 0.91 -26.44 -23.52
C ASN A 172 0.43 -26.45 -22.06
N VAL A 173 -0.73 -25.84 -21.82
CA VAL A 173 -1.50 -25.93 -20.57
C VAL A 173 -2.95 -26.20 -20.95
N GLU A 174 -3.46 -27.34 -20.51
CA GLU A 174 -4.84 -27.77 -20.69
C GLU A 174 -5.59 -27.60 -19.37
N MET A 175 -6.76 -26.95 -19.44
CA MET A 175 -7.61 -26.67 -18.29
C MET A 175 -9.02 -27.21 -18.55
N ASP A 176 -9.51 -28.05 -17.63
CA ASP A 176 -10.88 -28.55 -17.61
C ASP A 176 -11.60 -27.95 -16.40
N GLU A 177 -12.44 -26.96 -16.66
CA GLU A 177 -13.23 -26.27 -15.63
C GLU A 177 -14.28 -27.18 -14.98
N SER A 178 -14.86 -28.11 -15.75
CA SER A 178 -15.89 -29.01 -15.22
C SER A 178 -15.33 -30.01 -14.22
N ALA A 179 -14.11 -30.49 -14.48
CA ALA A 179 -13.39 -31.43 -13.62
C ALA A 179 -12.44 -30.73 -12.63
N GLN A 180 -12.31 -29.41 -12.70
CA GLN A 180 -11.32 -28.61 -11.96
C GLN A 180 -9.92 -29.21 -12.08
N ARG A 181 -9.52 -29.53 -13.32
CA ARG A 181 -8.28 -30.24 -13.61
C ARG A 181 -7.37 -29.39 -14.48
N ILE A 182 -6.08 -29.39 -14.14
CA ILE A 182 -5.04 -28.74 -14.93
C ILE A 182 -4.03 -29.81 -15.34
N GLN A 183 -3.57 -29.75 -16.58
CA GLN A 183 -2.47 -30.54 -17.12
C GLN A 183 -1.54 -29.60 -17.90
N MET A 184 -0.23 -29.75 -17.71
CA MET A 184 0.76 -28.87 -18.33
C MET A 184 2.02 -29.65 -18.71
N ASP A 185 2.75 -29.14 -19.69
CA ASP A 185 4.01 -29.74 -20.11
C ASP A 185 5.08 -29.67 -19.01
N ALA A 186 6.07 -30.56 -19.09
CA ALA A 186 7.09 -30.70 -18.05
C ALA A 186 7.89 -29.42 -17.78
N ALA A 187 8.06 -28.58 -18.81
CA ALA A 187 8.77 -27.31 -18.74
C ALA A 187 7.95 -26.17 -18.09
N VAL A 188 6.62 -26.29 -18.00
CA VAL A 188 5.77 -25.30 -17.33
C VAL A 188 5.92 -25.39 -15.82
N SER A 189 6.10 -24.24 -15.17
CA SER A 189 5.99 -24.11 -13.72
C SER A 189 5.35 -22.77 -13.39
N PHE A 190 4.19 -22.80 -12.74
CA PHE A 190 3.46 -21.59 -12.38
C PHE A 190 4.06 -20.88 -11.16
N ALA A 191 4.20 -19.57 -11.28
CA ALA A 191 4.55 -18.62 -10.23
C ALA A 191 3.62 -17.39 -10.37
N PRO A 192 2.41 -17.45 -9.80
CA PRO A 192 1.38 -16.43 -9.98
C PRO A 192 1.57 -15.24 -9.02
N ASP A 193 2.76 -15.02 -8.46
CA ASP A 193 3.03 -14.01 -7.44
C ASP A 193 2.61 -12.58 -7.84
N ALA A 194 2.59 -12.29 -9.15
CA ALA A 194 2.16 -11.03 -9.79
C ALA A 194 0.65 -10.92 -10.06
N TYR A 195 -0.16 -11.84 -9.52
CA TYR A 195 -1.63 -11.80 -9.56
C TYR A 195 -2.22 -12.28 -8.23
N ALA A 196 -1.62 -13.32 -7.64
CA ALA A 196 -2.06 -13.97 -6.42
C ALA A 196 -2.12 -13.01 -5.23
N LYS A 197 -1.22 -12.02 -5.13
CA LYS A 197 -1.25 -11.07 -4.01
C LYS A 197 -2.51 -10.21 -4.05
N GLY A 198 -2.77 -9.60 -5.20
CA GLY A 198 -4.01 -8.87 -5.44
C GLY A 198 -5.26 -9.73 -5.21
N TYR A 199 -5.27 -10.97 -5.73
CA TYR A 199 -6.37 -11.91 -5.51
C TYR A 199 -6.62 -12.19 -4.02
N ILE A 200 -5.55 -12.39 -3.24
CA ILE A 200 -5.66 -12.61 -1.79
C ILE A 200 -6.22 -11.38 -1.08
N ILE A 201 -5.81 -10.17 -1.48
CA ILE A 201 -6.35 -8.92 -0.93
C ILE A 201 -7.87 -8.82 -1.20
N ASP A 202 -8.30 -9.11 -2.43
CA ASP A 202 -9.73 -9.07 -2.80
C ASP A 202 -10.54 -10.10 -2.01
N ARG A 203 -10.04 -11.34 -1.89
CA ARG A 203 -10.67 -12.39 -1.07
C ARG A 203 -10.76 -12.02 0.40
N ALA A 204 -9.69 -11.43 0.97
CA ALA A 204 -9.67 -10.98 2.34
C ALA A 204 -10.65 -9.82 2.59
N MET A 205 -10.79 -8.90 1.63
CA MET A 205 -11.78 -7.82 1.67
C MET A 205 -13.21 -8.38 1.73
N VAL A 206 -13.52 -9.38 0.89
CA VAL A 206 -14.82 -10.07 0.91
C VAL A 206 -15.06 -10.76 2.26
N ALA A 207 -14.08 -11.50 2.77
CA ALA A 207 -14.20 -12.21 4.04
C ALA A 207 -14.44 -11.25 5.22
N ALA A 208 -13.75 -10.11 5.26
CA ALA A 208 -13.93 -9.08 6.28
C ALA A 208 -15.35 -8.51 6.27
N ARG A 209 -15.85 -8.14 5.08
CA ARG A 209 -17.19 -7.56 4.88
C ARG A 209 -18.30 -8.53 5.25
N GLN A 210 -18.13 -9.81 4.91
CA GLN A 210 -19.07 -10.86 5.30
C GLN A 210 -19.05 -11.09 6.82
N LYS A 211 -17.88 -11.04 7.45
CA LYS A 211 -17.74 -11.25 8.89
C LYS A 211 -18.32 -10.11 9.72
N VAL A 212 -18.16 -8.86 9.24
CA VAL A 212 -18.60 -7.65 9.94
C VAL A 212 -19.38 -6.74 8.97
N PRO A 213 -20.66 -7.05 8.70
CA PRO A 213 -21.47 -6.26 7.76
C PRO A 213 -21.72 -4.82 8.21
N ALA A 214 -21.55 -4.53 9.51
CA ALA A 214 -21.72 -3.19 10.08
C ALA A 214 -20.51 -2.27 9.81
N ALA A 215 -19.39 -2.78 9.32
CA ALA A 215 -18.24 -1.95 8.95
C ALA A 215 -18.63 -0.96 7.84
N GLU A 216 -18.30 0.32 8.04
CA GLU A 216 -18.59 1.37 7.05
C GLU A 216 -17.48 1.48 6.01
N GLY A 217 -16.27 1.04 6.33
CA GLY A 217 -15.11 1.10 5.44
C GLY A 217 -13.95 0.22 5.90
N LEU A 218 -13.15 -0.19 4.91
CA LEU A 218 -12.02 -1.10 5.06
C LEU A 218 -10.86 -0.67 4.14
N LEU A 219 -9.65 -0.75 4.66
CA LEU A 219 -8.41 -0.73 3.87
C LEU A 219 -7.62 -1.98 4.21
N ILE A 220 -7.12 -2.67 3.18
CA ILE A 220 -6.18 -3.79 3.31
C ILE A 220 -4.98 -3.47 2.42
N ASP A 221 -3.80 -3.39 3.02
CA ASP A 221 -2.51 -3.18 2.37
C ASP A 221 -1.64 -4.40 2.64
N ILE A 222 -1.20 -5.10 1.60
CA ILE A 222 -0.21 -6.17 1.69
C ILE A 222 1.02 -5.76 0.88
N GLY A 223 2.05 -5.30 1.57
CA GLY A 223 3.32 -4.94 0.93
C GLY A 223 3.19 -3.78 -0.07
N GLY A 224 2.26 -2.87 0.14
CA GLY A 224 2.03 -1.68 -0.69
C GLY A 224 1.08 -1.86 -1.87
N ASP A 225 0.56 -3.08 -2.08
CA ASP A 225 -0.65 -3.30 -2.87
C ASP A 225 -1.86 -3.16 -1.95
N ILE A 226 -2.81 -2.30 -2.33
CA ILE A 226 -3.83 -1.80 -1.43
C ILE A 226 -5.21 -1.99 -2.06
N ARG A 227 -6.19 -2.44 -1.27
CA ARG A 227 -7.61 -2.39 -1.59
C ARG A 227 -8.34 -1.56 -0.55
N VAL A 228 -9.15 -0.62 -1.01
CA VAL A 228 -10.02 0.19 -0.16
C VAL A 228 -11.49 -0.05 -0.48
N TRP A 229 -12.35 0.05 0.52
CA TRP A 229 -13.80 -0.08 0.39
C TRP A 229 -14.51 0.86 1.37
N GLY A 230 -15.64 1.41 0.95
CA GLY A 230 -16.52 2.21 1.82
C GLY A 230 -15.87 3.51 2.31
N SER A 231 -16.26 3.94 3.50
CA SER A 231 -15.93 5.24 4.08
C SER A 231 -14.53 5.28 4.70
N ALA A 232 -13.68 6.16 4.17
CA ALA A 232 -12.39 6.49 4.77
C ALA A 232 -12.57 7.21 6.12
N PRO A 233 -11.57 7.16 7.03
CA PRO A 233 -11.60 7.87 8.30
C PRO A 233 -11.90 9.38 8.19
N GLN A 234 -11.45 10.01 7.10
CA GLN A 234 -11.64 11.45 6.85
C GLN A 234 -12.83 11.78 5.93
N LYS A 235 -13.66 10.79 5.56
CA LYS A 235 -14.89 10.90 4.74
C LYS A 235 -14.76 11.39 3.29
N ASP A 236 -13.70 12.10 2.92
CA ASP A 236 -13.49 12.65 1.56
C ASP A 236 -12.83 11.67 0.56
N GLY A 237 -12.95 10.36 0.81
CA GLY A 237 -12.24 9.30 0.07
C GLY A 237 -10.98 8.83 0.78
N TRP A 238 -10.45 7.68 0.34
CA TRP A 238 -9.23 7.12 0.91
C TRP A 238 -8.01 7.80 0.29
N SER A 239 -7.23 8.50 1.12
CA SER A 239 -6.02 9.20 0.67
C SER A 239 -4.83 8.25 0.69
N ILE A 240 -4.45 7.79 -0.50
CA ILE A 240 -3.36 6.84 -0.72
C ILE A 240 -2.16 7.53 -1.36
N GLY A 241 -1.07 7.67 -0.62
CA GLY A 241 0.17 8.20 -1.18
C GLY A 241 0.80 7.24 -2.19
N VAL A 242 1.35 7.74 -3.28
CA VAL A 242 2.19 6.97 -4.21
C VAL A 242 3.66 7.25 -3.88
N GLN A 243 4.43 6.22 -3.52
CA GLN A 243 5.86 6.39 -3.28
C GLN A 243 6.56 6.98 -4.51
N ASP A 244 7.52 7.86 -4.30
CA ASP A 244 8.33 8.41 -5.38
C ASP A 244 9.16 7.32 -6.07
N ALA A 245 9.25 7.37 -7.40
CA ALA A 245 9.89 6.34 -8.21
C ALA A 245 11.40 6.21 -7.96
N PHE A 246 12.09 7.29 -7.60
CA PHE A 246 13.54 7.31 -7.42
C PHE A 246 13.95 7.41 -5.94
N ASN A 247 12.99 7.71 -5.07
CA ASN A 247 13.15 7.81 -3.64
C ASN A 247 12.36 6.70 -2.92
N HIS A 248 12.97 5.51 -2.90
CA HIS A 248 12.47 4.31 -2.24
C HIS A 248 12.65 4.33 -0.72
N HIS A 249 12.43 5.47 -0.07
CA HIS A 249 12.48 5.55 1.38
C HIS A 249 11.08 5.42 1.98
N ASP A 250 10.95 4.57 3.00
CA ASP A 250 9.82 4.56 3.90
C ASP A 250 9.60 5.97 4.45
N LEU A 251 8.42 6.52 4.19
CA LEU A 251 7.95 7.84 4.70
C LEU A 251 8.61 9.04 4.01
N ALA A 252 9.26 8.81 2.86
CA ALA A 252 9.37 9.87 1.86
C ALA A 252 7.98 10.48 1.63
N VAL A 253 7.94 11.80 1.46
CA VAL A 253 6.70 12.47 1.08
C VAL A 253 6.23 11.81 -0.22
N PRO A 254 4.99 11.29 -0.28
CA PRO A 254 4.48 10.72 -1.51
C PRO A 254 4.61 11.71 -2.65
N SER A 255 5.03 11.24 -3.82
CA SER A 255 5.13 12.09 -5.01
C SER A 255 3.74 12.58 -5.44
N GLU A 256 2.73 11.74 -5.22
CA GLU A 256 1.31 11.98 -5.50
C GLU A 256 0.46 11.41 -4.37
N VAL A 257 -0.75 11.94 -4.21
CA VAL A 257 -1.78 11.38 -3.32
C VAL A 257 -3.02 11.10 -4.16
N LEU A 258 -3.42 9.83 -4.20
CA LEU A 258 -4.61 9.34 -4.88
C LEU A 258 -5.81 9.38 -3.93
N GLN A 259 -6.95 9.85 -4.41
CA GLN A 259 -8.24 9.73 -3.73
C GLN A 259 -9.00 8.55 -4.30
N LEU A 260 -9.00 7.45 -3.56
CA LEU A 260 -9.60 6.19 -3.99
C LEU A 260 -10.94 5.97 -3.31
N LYS A 261 -11.88 5.37 -4.04
CA LYS A 261 -13.16 4.91 -3.50
C LYS A 261 -13.54 3.58 -4.11
N ASP A 262 -13.67 2.56 -3.26
CA ASP A 262 -14.00 1.20 -3.70
C ASP A 262 -13.05 0.67 -4.79
N GLN A 263 -11.79 1.11 -4.77
CA GLN A 263 -10.73 0.75 -5.73
C GLN A 263 -9.55 0.01 -5.07
N ALA A 264 -8.66 -0.48 -5.91
CA ALA A 264 -7.38 -1.06 -5.59
C ALA A 264 -6.26 -0.25 -6.24
N VAL A 265 -5.06 -0.32 -5.67
CA VAL A 265 -3.82 0.12 -6.30
C VAL A 265 -2.77 -0.96 -6.13
N ALA A 266 -2.08 -1.28 -7.22
CA ALA A 266 -0.97 -2.22 -7.22
C ALA A 266 0.28 -1.57 -7.78
N PHE A 267 1.43 -2.03 -7.30
CA PHE A 267 2.72 -1.45 -7.60
C PHE A 267 3.70 -2.51 -8.10
N SER A 268 4.26 -2.31 -9.30
CA SER A 268 5.33 -3.13 -9.85
C SER A 268 6.53 -2.25 -10.21
N GLY A 269 7.76 -2.68 -9.95
CA GLY A 269 8.96 -1.88 -10.20
C GLY A 269 10.19 -2.47 -9.53
N GLN A 270 11.34 -1.78 -9.61
CA GLN A 270 12.59 -2.28 -9.02
C GLN A 270 12.45 -2.49 -7.51
N GLY A 271 11.91 -1.50 -6.81
CA GLY A 271 11.59 -1.56 -5.39
C GLY A 271 12.71 -2.11 -4.50
N TYR A 272 12.34 -2.92 -3.51
CA TYR A 272 13.27 -3.49 -2.52
C TYR A 272 13.70 -4.94 -2.82
N ARG A 273 13.09 -5.58 -3.82
CA ARG A 273 13.33 -7.00 -4.15
C ARG A 273 14.25 -7.11 -5.35
N ALA A 274 15.29 -7.92 -5.22
CA ALA A 274 16.24 -8.18 -6.28
C ALA A 274 16.47 -9.69 -6.47
N LEU A 275 16.52 -10.16 -7.71
CA LEU A 275 17.01 -11.49 -8.06
C LEU A 275 18.52 -11.41 -8.21
N ALA A 276 19.20 -11.75 -7.12
CA ALA A 276 20.66 -11.72 -7.03
C ALA A 276 21.29 -10.36 -7.42
N GLY A 277 20.65 -9.24 -7.08
CA GLY A 277 21.13 -7.89 -7.40
C GLY A 277 20.58 -7.31 -8.71
N GLN A 278 19.74 -8.05 -9.44
CA GLN A 278 18.99 -7.58 -10.61
C GLN A 278 17.50 -7.42 -10.30
N SER A 279 16.72 -6.86 -11.23
CA SER A 279 15.27 -6.77 -11.09
C SER A 279 14.64 -8.13 -10.81
N HIS A 280 13.62 -8.16 -9.97
CA HIS A 280 12.83 -9.36 -9.74
C HIS A 280 11.73 -9.58 -10.78
N LEU A 281 11.51 -8.59 -11.65
CA LEU A 281 10.61 -8.71 -12.78
C LEU A 281 11.38 -9.22 -13.98
N LEU A 282 10.85 -10.24 -14.66
CA LEU A 282 11.43 -10.81 -15.86
C LEU A 282 10.60 -10.40 -17.07
N ASP A 283 11.26 -10.18 -18.20
CA ASP A 283 10.61 -10.05 -19.50
C ASP A 283 10.26 -11.46 -20.00
N PRO A 284 8.96 -11.81 -20.14
CA PRO A 284 8.59 -13.16 -20.57
C PRO A 284 8.99 -13.50 -22.00
N LYS A 285 9.32 -12.50 -22.84
CA LYS A 285 9.73 -12.73 -24.24
C LYS A 285 11.21 -13.02 -24.36
N THR A 286 12.05 -12.41 -23.51
CA THR A 286 13.51 -12.59 -23.53
C THR A 286 14.01 -13.48 -22.41
N GLY A 287 13.21 -13.71 -21.37
CA GLY A 287 13.58 -14.45 -20.17
C GLY A 287 14.59 -13.72 -19.29
N LEU A 288 14.88 -12.44 -19.56
CA LEU A 288 15.88 -11.63 -18.86
C LEU A 288 15.24 -10.69 -17.83
N PRO A 289 15.95 -10.30 -16.75
CA PRO A 289 15.48 -9.29 -15.82
C PRO A 289 15.24 -7.92 -16.47
N LEU A 290 14.08 -7.31 -16.19
CA LEU A 290 13.71 -5.98 -16.71
C LEU A 290 14.59 -4.88 -16.12
N GLN A 291 15.18 -4.04 -16.99
CA GLN A 291 16.10 -2.97 -16.57
C GLN A 291 15.53 -1.56 -16.75
N GLN A 292 14.56 -1.38 -17.65
CA GLN A 292 14.17 -0.05 -18.15
C GLN A 292 13.10 0.66 -17.31
N VAL A 293 12.27 -0.11 -16.61
CA VAL A 293 11.17 0.41 -15.78
C VAL A 293 11.64 0.59 -14.35
N GLU A 294 11.39 1.77 -13.80
CA GLU A 294 11.64 2.08 -12.40
C GLU A 294 10.41 1.73 -11.55
N GLN A 295 9.24 2.17 -11.99
CA GLN A 295 7.96 2.04 -11.28
C GLN A 295 6.80 1.99 -12.27
N CYS A 296 5.81 1.15 -11.98
CA CYS A 296 4.50 1.08 -12.61
C CYS A 296 3.45 1.01 -11.50
N VAL A 297 2.48 1.92 -11.53
CA VAL A 297 1.38 1.98 -10.57
C VAL A 297 0.09 1.84 -11.34
N VAL A 298 -0.75 0.88 -10.96
CA VAL A 298 -2.06 0.65 -11.58
C VAL A 298 -3.14 0.78 -10.53
N VAL A 299 -4.14 1.60 -10.81
CA VAL A 299 -5.37 1.74 -10.03
C VAL A 299 -6.48 1.03 -10.78
N GLY A 300 -7.29 0.23 -10.07
CA GLY A 300 -8.36 -0.56 -10.69
C GLY A 300 -9.48 -0.89 -9.72
N THR A 301 -10.51 -1.60 -10.19
CA THR A 301 -11.61 -2.07 -9.32
C THR A 301 -11.31 -3.42 -8.64
N CYS A 302 -10.29 -4.12 -9.11
CA CYS A 302 -9.86 -5.44 -8.66
C CYS A 302 -8.34 -5.37 -8.38
N ALA A 303 -7.91 -5.77 -7.18
CA ALA A 303 -6.49 -5.78 -6.83
C ALA A 303 -5.72 -6.83 -7.63
N ALA A 304 -6.33 -7.99 -7.91
CA ALA A 304 -5.70 -9.04 -8.71
C ALA A 304 -5.35 -8.57 -10.13
N ASP A 305 -6.30 -7.94 -10.81
CA ASP A 305 -6.08 -7.41 -12.15
C ASP A 305 -5.10 -6.23 -12.15
N ALA A 306 -5.17 -5.36 -11.14
CA ALA A 306 -4.22 -4.26 -11.01
C ALA A 306 -2.77 -4.76 -10.86
N ASP A 307 -2.55 -5.82 -10.08
CA ASP A 307 -1.25 -6.47 -9.86
C ASP A 307 -0.70 -7.07 -11.17
N ALA A 308 -1.54 -7.83 -11.89
CA ALA A 308 -1.15 -8.41 -13.18
C ALA A 308 -0.87 -7.34 -14.23
N LEU A 309 -1.71 -6.30 -14.31
CA LEU A 309 -1.49 -5.18 -15.22
C LEU A 309 -0.22 -4.42 -14.87
N ALA A 310 0.05 -4.11 -13.59
CA ALA A 310 1.27 -3.40 -13.20
C ALA A 310 2.52 -4.16 -13.64
N THR A 311 2.50 -5.49 -13.52
CA THR A 311 3.59 -6.36 -14.00
C THR A 311 3.66 -6.43 -15.52
N ALA A 312 2.51 -6.57 -16.21
CA ALA A 312 2.45 -6.59 -17.67
C ALA A 312 3.01 -5.29 -18.29
N LEU A 313 2.55 -4.14 -17.78
CA LEU A 313 2.96 -2.82 -18.25
C LEU A 313 4.46 -2.59 -18.07
N ALA A 314 5.07 -3.17 -17.03
CA ALA A 314 6.52 -3.10 -16.85
C ALA A 314 7.31 -3.83 -17.96
N ALA A 315 6.70 -4.83 -18.62
CA ALA A 315 7.29 -5.58 -19.73
C ALA A 315 6.86 -5.08 -21.12
N MET A 316 5.86 -4.19 -21.20
CA MET A 316 5.33 -3.68 -22.47
C MET A 316 6.00 -2.37 -22.91
N PRO A 317 6.05 -2.09 -24.22
CA PRO A 317 6.29 -0.73 -24.69
C PRO A 317 5.26 0.24 -24.08
N PRO A 318 5.67 1.42 -23.56
CA PRO A 318 4.76 2.31 -22.83
C PRO A 318 3.49 2.69 -23.59
N ALA A 319 3.59 2.92 -24.91
CA ALA A 319 2.44 3.28 -25.74
C ALA A 319 1.41 2.13 -25.85
N GLU A 320 1.88 0.88 -25.99
CA GLU A 320 1.01 -0.30 -26.06
C GLU A 320 0.39 -0.60 -24.70
N GLY A 321 1.18 -0.49 -23.62
CA GLY A 321 0.69 -0.67 -22.25
C GLY A 321 -0.38 0.34 -21.87
N LEU A 322 -0.21 1.61 -22.23
CA LEU A 322 -1.25 2.62 -22.01
C LEU A 322 -2.49 2.36 -22.86
N ALA A 323 -2.34 1.97 -24.13
CA ALA A 323 -3.50 1.64 -24.97
C ALA A 323 -4.32 0.47 -24.41
N LEU A 324 -3.67 -0.51 -23.79
CA LEU A 324 -4.35 -1.58 -23.04
C LEU A 324 -5.16 -1.02 -21.86
N ILE A 325 -4.58 -0.13 -21.07
CA ILE A 325 -5.27 0.49 -19.92
C ILE A 325 -6.48 1.32 -20.37
N GLU A 326 -6.35 2.12 -21.43
CA GLU A 326 -7.45 2.92 -21.98
C GLU A 326 -8.63 2.07 -22.48
N ALA A 327 -8.38 0.80 -22.84
CA ALA A 327 -9.43 -0.13 -23.25
C ALA A 327 -10.18 -0.77 -22.06
N LEU A 328 -9.67 -0.63 -20.83
CA LEU A 328 -10.20 -1.26 -19.62
C LEU A 328 -10.95 -0.23 -18.77
N ALA A 329 -12.28 -0.34 -18.74
CA ALA A 329 -13.10 0.55 -17.93
C ALA A 329 -12.76 0.43 -16.43
N GLY A 330 -12.49 1.58 -15.79
CA GLY A 330 -12.21 1.64 -14.36
C GLY A 330 -10.76 1.37 -13.97
N TYR A 331 -9.83 1.33 -14.96
CA TYR A 331 -8.41 1.19 -14.73
C TYR A 331 -7.66 2.44 -15.18
N GLU A 332 -6.67 2.83 -14.40
CA GLU A 332 -5.76 3.93 -14.69
C GLU A 332 -4.34 3.48 -14.33
N ALA A 333 -3.33 4.00 -15.03
CA ALA A 333 -1.96 3.61 -14.78
C ALA A 333 -0.99 4.78 -14.95
N LYS A 334 0.13 4.69 -14.22
CA LYS A 334 1.29 5.54 -14.41
C LYS A 334 2.55 4.69 -14.42
N LEU A 335 3.35 4.86 -15.46
CA LEU A 335 4.63 4.20 -15.69
C LEU A 335 5.75 5.23 -15.65
N THR A 336 6.76 4.97 -14.84
CA THR A 336 7.98 5.76 -14.73
C THR A 336 9.18 4.91 -15.13
N MET A 337 9.88 5.36 -16.18
CA MET A 337 11.08 4.71 -16.70
C MET A 337 12.31 5.14 -15.90
N ARG A 338 13.37 4.31 -15.90
CA ARG A 338 14.66 4.63 -15.27
C ARG A 338 15.31 5.90 -15.84
N SER A 339 14.98 6.27 -17.07
CA SER A 339 15.43 7.52 -17.70
C SER A 339 14.77 8.78 -17.11
N GLY A 340 13.76 8.63 -16.25
CA GLY A 340 12.92 9.73 -15.76
C GLY A 340 11.71 10.03 -16.65
N ALA A 341 11.58 9.39 -17.82
CA ALA A 341 10.38 9.52 -18.64
C ALA A 341 9.16 8.92 -17.93
N SER A 342 8.04 9.64 -17.92
CA SER A 342 6.80 9.19 -17.31
C SER A 342 5.65 9.19 -18.31
N TYR A 343 4.81 8.16 -18.23
CA TYR A 343 3.66 7.91 -19.08
C TYR A 343 2.46 7.61 -18.18
N GLN A 344 1.29 8.16 -18.48
CA GLN A 344 0.10 7.92 -17.68
C GLN A 344 -1.14 7.85 -18.57
N SER A 345 -2.16 7.15 -18.09
CA SER A 345 -3.49 7.11 -18.72
C SER A 345 -4.19 8.47 -18.59
N ALA A 346 -5.18 8.69 -19.45
CA ALA A 346 -5.90 9.94 -19.56
C ALA A 346 -6.65 10.32 -18.28
N GLY A 347 -7.17 9.34 -17.53
CA GLY A 347 -7.92 9.56 -16.30
C GLY A 347 -7.07 9.64 -15.03
N TRP A 348 -5.75 9.37 -15.09
CA TRP A 348 -4.86 9.37 -13.92
C TRP A 348 -4.96 10.66 -13.09
N ASN A 349 -4.95 11.84 -13.75
CA ASN A 349 -5.04 13.13 -13.07
C ASN A 349 -6.38 13.33 -12.33
N GLY A 350 -7.43 12.60 -12.71
CA GLY A 350 -8.72 12.61 -12.02
C GLY A 350 -8.69 11.90 -10.67
N LEU A 351 -7.71 11.02 -10.45
CA LEU A 351 -7.50 10.32 -9.17
C LEU A 351 -6.74 11.18 -8.16
N LEU A 352 -6.00 12.19 -8.61
CA LEU A 352 -5.15 12.99 -7.74
C LEU A 352 -5.98 13.86 -6.80
N GLN A 353 -5.60 13.89 -5.53
CA GLN A 353 -6.12 14.87 -4.59
C GLN A 353 -5.78 16.27 -5.11
N ARG A 354 -6.79 17.09 -5.39
CA ARG A 354 -6.57 18.50 -5.73
C ARG A 354 -5.93 19.18 -4.52
N GLN A 355 -4.68 19.63 -4.66
CA GLN A 355 -4.07 20.49 -3.66
C GLN A 355 -4.93 21.75 -3.52
N ALA A 356 -5.37 22.08 -2.30
CA ALA A 356 -5.71 23.45 -1.98
C ALA A 356 -4.44 24.28 -2.17
N ALA A 357 -4.52 25.37 -2.94
CA ALA A 357 -3.42 26.31 -3.09
C ALA A 357 -2.92 26.68 -1.70
N GLN A 358 -1.66 26.37 -1.39
CA GLN A 358 -1.05 26.81 -0.14
C GLN A 358 -1.04 28.36 -0.17
N PRO A 359 -1.56 29.04 0.86
CA PRO A 359 -1.47 30.49 0.92
C PRO A 359 0.01 30.89 1.04
N GLU A 360 0.49 31.69 0.08
CA GLU A 360 1.76 32.40 0.20
C GLU A 360 1.74 33.23 1.49
N MET A 361 2.60 32.92 2.47
CA MET A 361 2.74 33.75 3.65
C MET A 361 4.19 33.91 4.10
N GLN A 362 4.48 35.15 4.48
CA GLN A 362 5.76 35.84 4.40
C GLN A 362 6.88 35.25 5.26
N ALA A 363 8.08 35.25 4.67
CA ALA A 363 9.32 34.83 5.30
C ALA A 363 9.75 35.80 6.43
N VAL A 364 9.90 35.27 7.65
CA VAL A 364 10.69 35.91 8.70
C VAL A 364 12.07 35.28 8.71
N ALA A 365 13.08 36.07 8.38
CA ALA A 365 14.48 35.69 8.37
C ALA A 365 15.03 35.62 9.81
N SER A 366 15.77 34.56 10.13
CA SER A 366 16.73 34.54 11.23
C SER A 366 18.08 34.03 10.72
N ALA A 367 19.15 34.53 11.34
CA ALA A 367 20.47 34.70 10.75
C ALA A 367 21.40 33.47 10.86
N SER A 368 22.23 33.32 9.81
CA SER A 368 23.47 32.52 9.66
C SER A 368 23.33 30.99 9.62
N SER A 369 24.06 30.22 8.79
CA SER A 369 24.83 30.49 7.56
C SER A 369 25.28 29.14 6.98
N ALA A 370 24.39 28.47 6.25
CA ALA A 370 24.59 27.48 5.19
C ALA A 370 23.26 26.74 5.03
N LYS A 371 22.72 26.68 3.81
CA LYS A 371 21.47 25.94 3.54
C LYS A 371 21.76 24.44 3.53
N TRP A 372 20.74 23.62 3.77
CA TRP A 372 20.83 22.18 3.52
C TRP A 372 21.46 21.94 2.13
N PRO A 373 22.51 21.09 2.04
CA PRO A 373 23.21 20.87 0.78
C PRO A 373 22.25 20.36 -0.30
N SER A 374 22.23 21.03 -1.46
CA SER A 374 21.31 20.69 -2.55
C SER A 374 21.50 19.24 -3.00
N GLY A 375 20.40 18.49 -3.03
CA GLY A 375 20.37 17.08 -3.43
C GLY A 375 20.91 16.11 -2.38
N TYR A 376 21.17 16.53 -1.14
CA TYR A 376 21.55 15.59 -0.07
C TYR A 376 20.34 15.11 0.73
N GLN A 377 20.45 13.91 1.30
CA GLN A 377 19.50 13.38 2.29
C GLN A 377 20.21 12.54 3.36
N ALA A 378 19.57 12.34 4.50
CA ALA A 378 19.94 11.32 5.48
C ALA A 378 19.04 10.09 5.31
N ALA A 379 19.58 9.00 4.77
CA ALA A 379 18.90 7.70 4.67
C ALA A 379 19.25 6.82 5.88
N ILE A 380 18.26 6.22 6.52
CA ILE A 380 18.33 5.45 7.76
C ILE A 380 17.78 4.04 7.48
N ASP A 381 18.66 3.07 7.36
CA ASP A 381 18.31 1.65 7.29
C ASP A 381 18.11 1.13 8.73
N LEU A 382 16.89 0.69 9.06
CA LEU A 382 16.49 0.17 10.36
C LEU A 382 16.00 -1.27 10.21
N VAL A 383 16.60 -2.18 10.97
CA VAL A 383 16.14 -3.58 11.06
C VAL A 383 15.32 -3.77 12.34
N ILE A 384 14.17 -4.42 12.25
CA ILE A 384 13.39 -4.90 13.39
C ILE A 384 13.52 -6.42 13.43
N PRO A 385 14.17 -6.98 14.47
CA PRO A 385 14.48 -8.40 14.51
C PRO A 385 13.23 -9.24 14.80
N LYS A 386 13.11 -10.38 14.14
CA LYS A 386 12.18 -11.43 14.55
C LYS A 386 12.70 -12.07 15.82
N ILE A 387 12.03 -11.84 16.94
CA ILE A 387 12.40 -12.45 18.23
C ILE A 387 11.56 -13.71 18.43
N ASN A 388 12.21 -14.82 18.77
CA ASN A 388 11.54 -16.06 19.08
C ASN A 388 10.99 -16.05 20.51
N VAL A 389 9.73 -15.67 20.68
CA VAL A 389 9.01 -15.63 21.96
C VAL A 389 7.65 -16.30 21.83
N GLU A 390 7.15 -16.88 22.92
CA GLU A 390 5.91 -17.69 22.97
C GLU A 390 4.69 -16.96 22.40
N LYS A 391 4.60 -15.63 22.58
CA LYS A 391 3.59 -14.76 21.97
C LYS A 391 4.25 -13.54 21.34
N TYR A 392 4.69 -13.65 20.09
CA TYR A 392 5.29 -12.53 19.37
C TYR A 392 4.29 -11.37 19.18
N ARG A 393 4.75 -10.17 19.50
CA ARG A 393 4.09 -8.88 19.22
C ARG A 393 5.07 -8.02 18.43
N ALA A 394 4.63 -7.49 17.29
CA ALA A 394 5.42 -6.53 16.53
C ALA A 394 5.68 -5.29 17.40
N PRO A 395 6.90 -4.74 17.42
CA PRO A 395 7.21 -3.59 18.24
C PRO A 395 6.57 -2.31 17.66
N TYR A 396 6.30 -1.38 18.56
CA TYR A 396 5.94 0.00 18.31
C TYR A 396 7.21 0.77 18.03
N VAL A 397 7.32 1.46 16.91
CA VAL A 397 8.55 2.16 16.50
C VAL A 397 8.26 3.64 16.32
N SER A 398 9.16 4.51 16.77
CA SER A 398 9.12 5.95 16.49
C SER A 398 10.50 6.40 16.02
N VAL A 399 10.56 7.14 14.92
CA VAL A 399 11.79 7.74 14.40
C VAL A 399 11.55 9.23 14.19
N TRP A 400 12.38 10.09 14.76
CA TRP A 400 12.22 11.54 14.64
C TRP A 400 13.57 12.25 14.67
N VAL A 401 13.58 13.50 14.23
CA VAL A 401 14.75 14.38 14.18
C VAL A 401 14.58 15.53 15.14
N THR A 402 15.62 15.83 15.90
CA THR A 402 15.72 17.08 16.65
C THR A 402 16.94 17.88 16.23
N ASP A 403 16.93 19.19 16.50
CA ASP A 403 18.13 20.02 16.40
C ASP A 403 19.08 19.77 17.58
N ALA A 404 20.24 20.42 17.59
CA ALA A 404 21.21 20.34 18.68
C ALA A 404 20.64 20.72 20.08
N ASN A 405 19.54 21.49 20.11
CA ASN A 405 18.85 21.90 21.33
C ASN A 405 17.70 20.94 21.71
N LYS A 406 17.58 19.80 21.04
CA LYS A 406 16.53 18.78 21.21
C LYS A 406 15.13 19.28 20.87
N LYS A 407 14.99 20.36 20.11
CA LYS A 407 13.72 20.81 19.56
C LYS A 407 13.33 19.91 18.39
N LEU A 408 12.07 19.45 18.35
CA LEU A 408 11.58 18.66 17.22
C LEU A 408 11.75 19.45 15.92
N VAL A 409 12.33 18.77 14.95
CA VAL A 409 12.46 19.24 13.58
C VAL A 409 11.47 18.49 12.69
N ARG A 410 11.43 17.17 12.79
CA ARG A 410 10.52 16.33 12.00
C ARG A 410 10.26 14.99 12.66
N THR A 411 9.04 14.48 12.59
CA THR A 411 8.83 13.04 12.83
C THR A 411 8.95 12.28 11.52
N LEU A 412 9.86 11.32 11.47
CA LEU A 412 10.14 10.53 10.27
C LEU A 412 9.30 9.26 10.22
N ALA A 413 9.03 8.60 11.36
CA ALA A 413 8.22 7.40 11.42
C ALA A 413 7.52 7.18 12.75
N VAL A 414 6.33 6.56 12.69
CA VAL A 414 5.58 6.05 13.84
C VAL A 414 4.85 4.78 13.41
N TRP A 415 5.18 3.64 13.98
CA TRP A 415 4.58 2.32 13.70
C TRP A 415 3.99 1.76 14.99
N GLY A 416 2.73 1.32 14.97
CA GLY A 416 2.06 0.82 16.17
C GLY A 416 0.58 0.54 15.96
N LYS A 417 0.01 -0.39 16.74
CA LYS A 417 -1.40 -0.85 16.58
C LYS A 417 -2.38 -0.21 17.57
N ASN A 418 -1.89 0.26 18.70
CA ASN A 418 -2.70 0.82 19.78
C ASN A 418 -2.04 2.08 20.34
N GLU A 419 -2.81 3.16 20.47
CA GLU A 419 -2.39 4.41 21.11
C GLU A 419 -1.92 4.19 22.56
N GLN A 420 -2.50 3.21 23.26
CA GLN A 420 -2.10 2.83 24.61
C GLN A 420 -0.68 2.24 24.69
N TRP A 421 -0.11 1.76 23.58
CA TRP A 421 1.21 1.14 23.58
C TRP A 421 2.22 1.93 22.74
N ILE A 422 1.78 2.75 21.77
CA ILE A 422 2.65 3.76 21.17
C ILE A 422 3.09 4.80 22.22
N ASN A 423 2.29 5.00 23.28
CA ASN A 423 2.70 5.81 24.43
C ASN A 423 3.89 5.23 25.22
N SER A 424 4.19 3.94 25.02
CA SER A 424 5.32 3.24 25.65
C SER A 424 6.63 3.59 24.96
N ASN A 425 6.57 4.19 23.75
CA ASN A 425 7.62 5.07 23.24
C ASN A 425 7.52 6.43 23.94
N TYR A 426 7.75 6.42 25.26
CA TYR A 426 7.42 7.55 26.13
C TYR A 426 8.33 8.77 25.89
N VAL A 427 9.49 8.61 25.24
CA VAL A 427 10.37 9.73 24.88
C VAL A 427 9.75 10.55 23.76
N TRP A 428 9.25 9.90 22.72
CA TRP A 428 8.56 10.56 21.61
C TRP A 428 7.13 10.99 21.97
N TRP A 429 6.33 10.10 22.57
CA TRP A 429 4.90 10.31 22.81
C TRP A 429 4.59 11.52 23.70
N ARG A 430 5.36 11.69 24.79
CA ARG A 430 5.13 12.81 25.74
C ARG A 430 5.43 14.17 25.14
N ARG A 431 6.27 14.23 24.11
CA ARG A 431 6.75 15.49 23.54
C ARG A 431 6.03 15.88 22.26
N TYR A 432 5.70 14.91 21.40
CA TYR A 432 5.38 15.19 19.99
C TYR A 432 4.17 14.42 19.44
N GLY A 433 3.84 13.24 19.97
CA GLY A 433 2.84 12.34 19.35
C GLY A 433 1.37 12.80 19.35
N ARG A 434 1.03 13.89 20.04
CA ARG A 434 -0.37 14.33 20.24
C ARG A 434 -0.97 15.16 19.08
N GLN A 435 -0.18 15.53 18.06
CA GLN A 435 -0.53 16.59 17.10
C GLN A 435 -0.41 16.23 15.60
N MET A 436 -0.38 14.95 15.21
CA MET A 436 -0.10 14.56 13.81
C MET A 436 -1.31 14.65 12.85
N GLU A 437 -1.09 15.26 11.68
CA GLU A 437 -1.97 15.17 10.48
C GLU A 437 -1.87 13.79 9.81
N LYS A 438 -2.96 13.33 9.17
CA LYS A 438 -3.20 11.89 8.89
C LYS A 438 -3.24 11.58 7.40
N LEU A 439 -2.37 10.67 6.94
CA LEU A 439 -2.56 9.88 5.71
C LEU A 439 -3.22 8.53 6.05
N ASP A 440 -3.96 7.93 5.11
CA ASP A 440 -4.60 6.63 5.36
C ASP A 440 -3.67 5.45 5.07
N ALA A 441 -2.91 5.50 3.97
CA ALA A 441 -1.83 4.57 3.63
C ALA A 441 -0.90 5.14 2.54
N VAL A 442 0.17 4.41 2.19
CA VAL A 442 1.09 4.74 1.09
C VAL A 442 1.34 3.47 0.26
N ALA A 443 0.95 3.48 -1.01
CA ALA A 443 1.25 2.46 -2.00
C ALA A 443 2.74 2.51 -2.39
N LYS A 444 3.40 1.34 -2.37
CA LYS A 444 4.85 1.21 -2.53
C LYS A 444 5.22 -0.21 -2.99
N PRO A 445 6.44 -0.47 -3.50
CA PRO A 445 6.90 -1.83 -3.75
C PRO A 445 6.91 -2.69 -2.48
N SER A 446 6.66 -3.99 -2.65
CA SER A 446 6.70 -4.98 -1.56
C SER A 446 8.05 -5.03 -0.83
N ARG A 447 8.06 -4.62 0.43
CA ARG A 447 9.21 -4.69 1.34
C ARG A 447 9.41 -6.08 1.95
N GLN A 448 10.65 -6.41 2.31
CA GLN A 448 10.92 -7.57 3.19
C GLN A 448 10.48 -7.26 4.63
N PRO A 449 9.91 -8.23 5.37
CA PRO A 449 9.43 -7.98 6.72
C PRO A 449 10.58 -7.65 7.68
N GLY A 450 10.38 -6.66 8.54
CA GLY A 450 11.37 -6.27 9.53
C GLY A 450 12.56 -5.46 8.98
N GLN A 451 12.54 -4.99 7.73
CA GLN A 451 13.54 -4.06 7.19
C GLN A 451 12.85 -2.77 6.74
N TYR A 452 13.40 -1.64 7.18
CA TYR A 452 12.82 -0.33 6.97
C TYR A 452 13.90 0.65 6.51
N LYS A 453 13.61 1.49 5.51
CA LYS A 453 14.56 2.50 5.02
C LYS A 453 13.95 3.88 5.12
N ILE A 454 14.17 4.59 6.22
CA ILE A 454 13.61 5.92 6.44
C ILE A 454 14.52 6.96 5.82
N ALA A 455 14.02 8.07 5.29
CA ALA A 455 14.90 9.18 4.91
C ALA A 455 14.39 10.54 5.34
N TRP A 456 15.35 11.44 5.51
CA TRP A 456 15.11 12.84 5.81
C TRP A 456 15.77 13.72 4.75
N ASP A 457 14.94 14.44 4.00
CA ASP A 457 15.31 15.35 2.91
C ASP A 457 15.71 16.75 3.40
N GLY A 458 15.86 16.91 4.72
CA GLY A 458 16.21 18.19 5.32
C GLY A 458 15.07 19.17 5.41
N LYS A 459 13.82 18.73 5.34
CA LYS A 459 12.66 19.58 5.64
C LYS A 459 12.09 19.29 7.02
N ASP A 460 11.58 20.30 7.70
CA ASP A 460 10.81 20.16 8.93
C ASP A 460 9.37 19.64 8.67
N ASP A 461 8.57 19.45 9.73
CA ASP A 461 7.17 19.00 9.61
C ASP A 461 6.27 19.97 8.82
N SER A 462 6.69 21.23 8.63
CA SER A 462 5.97 22.20 7.79
C SER A 462 6.42 22.18 6.32
N GLY A 463 7.32 21.27 5.94
CA GLY A 463 7.89 21.17 4.61
C GLY A 463 8.98 22.22 4.32
N LYS A 464 9.42 22.99 5.32
CA LYS A 464 10.45 24.02 5.15
C LYS A 464 11.84 23.41 5.28
N ALA A 465 12.72 23.74 4.33
CA ALA A 465 14.12 23.32 4.41
C ALA A 465 14.81 23.88 5.66
N VAL A 466 15.48 23.00 6.39
CA VAL A 466 16.27 23.34 7.57
C VAL A 466 17.67 23.81 7.17
N SER A 467 18.38 24.45 8.10
CA SER A 467 19.75 24.90 7.83
C SER A 467 20.73 23.74 7.93
N ALA A 468 21.90 23.87 7.29
CA ALA A 468 23.03 23.00 7.62
C ALA A 468 23.40 23.17 9.10
N GLY A 469 23.81 22.09 9.75
CA GLY A 469 24.05 22.08 11.19
C GLY A 469 24.00 20.68 11.80
N GLN A 470 24.00 20.65 13.12
CA GLN A 470 23.96 19.41 13.91
C GLN A 470 22.52 19.04 14.22
N TYR A 471 22.16 17.81 13.88
CA TYR A 471 20.87 17.21 14.16
C TYR A 471 21.05 15.86 14.84
N ILE A 472 19.99 15.40 15.50
CA ILE A 472 19.96 14.11 16.18
C ILE A 472 18.78 13.34 15.60
N VAL A 473 19.07 12.19 14.99
CA VAL A 473 18.07 11.21 14.60
C VAL A 473 17.86 10.26 15.78
N HIS A 474 16.61 10.11 16.18
CA HIS A 474 16.18 9.28 17.29
C HIS A 474 15.42 8.07 16.75
N ILE A 475 15.71 6.88 17.27
CA ILE A 475 14.96 5.65 17.01
C ILE A 475 14.53 5.09 18.36
N GLU A 476 13.23 4.94 18.58
CA GLU A 476 12.65 4.37 19.79
C GLU A 476 11.75 3.21 19.43
N THR A 477 11.88 2.08 20.11
CA THR A 477 11.01 0.93 19.93
C THR A 477 10.57 0.34 21.26
N SER A 478 9.31 -0.09 21.34
CA SER A 478 8.79 -0.80 22.50
C SER A 478 7.88 -1.95 22.08
N ARG A 479 7.80 -3.01 22.88
CA ARG A 479 6.90 -4.15 22.60
C ARG A 479 5.87 -4.31 23.71
N GLU A 480 4.65 -4.70 23.36
CA GLU A 480 3.62 -5.01 24.37
C GLU A 480 4.13 -6.12 25.28
N HIS A 481 4.29 -5.82 26.57
CA HIS A 481 4.89 -6.72 27.56
C HIS A 481 6.32 -7.20 27.21
N GLY A 482 7.03 -6.46 26.35
CA GLY A 482 8.43 -6.72 26.02
C GLY A 482 9.31 -5.53 26.41
N ASP A 483 10.51 -5.49 25.85
CA ASP A 483 11.50 -4.49 26.22
C ASP A 483 11.26 -3.15 25.50
N HIS A 484 12.05 -2.17 25.92
CA HIS A 484 12.16 -0.86 25.30
C HIS A 484 13.60 -0.68 24.81
N SER A 485 13.78 -0.13 23.62
CA SER A 485 15.09 0.18 23.06
C SER A 485 15.06 1.59 22.48
N TYR A 486 16.12 2.34 22.70
CA TYR A 486 16.22 3.72 22.26
C TYR A 486 17.66 4.04 21.85
N GLN A 487 17.79 4.55 20.63
CA GLN A 487 19.06 4.85 19.99
C GLN A 487 19.04 6.26 19.39
N MET A 488 20.22 6.89 19.37
CA MET A 488 20.42 8.22 18.80
C MET A 488 21.63 8.21 17.85
N MET A 489 21.48 8.87 16.72
CA MET A 489 22.53 9.06 15.72
C MET A 489 22.72 10.55 15.47
N ASN A 490 23.95 11.02 15.60
CA ASN A 490 24.26 12.43 15.37
C ASN A 490 24.51 12.63 13.88
N LEU A 491 23.88 13.65 13.31
CA LEU A 491 23.99 14.01 11.92
C LEU A 491 24.58 15.41 11.78
N ASP A 492 25.80 15.48 11.24
CA ASP A 492 26.45 16.73 10.85
C ASP A 492 26.13 17.04 9.39
N VAL A 493 25.16 17.92 9.16
CA VAL A 493 24.69 18.29 7.82
C VAL A 493 25.68 19.26 7.19
N LYS A 494 26.51 18.73 6.29
CA LYS A 494 27.47 19.47 5.45
C LYS A 494 27.57 18.79 4.09
N ALA A 495 27.97 19.49 3.03
CA ALA A 495 28.06 18.93 1.66
C ALA A 495 29.20 17.89 1.50
N LYS A 496 29.13 16.79 2.26
CA LYS A 496 30.10 15.70 2.33
C LYS A 496 29.35 14.45 2.75
N ASN A 497 29.59 13.34 2.07
CA ASN A 497 28.96 12.08 2.44
C ASN A 497 29.48 11.61 3.80
N SER A 498 28.58 11.04 4.62
CA SER A 498 28.95 10.42 5.90
C SER A 498 28.09 9.20 6.16
N SER A 499 28.65 8.20 6.83
CA SER A 499 27.90 7.01 7.27
C SER A 499 28.17 6.75 8.75
N GLN A 500 27.15 6.33 9.46
CA GLN A 500 27.19 5.88 10.85
C GLN A 500 26.39 4.59 10.96
N SER A 501 26.85 3.66 11.82
CA SER A 501 26.11 2.45 12.15
C SER A 501 26.01 2.31 13.66
N LEU A 502 24.87 1.83 14.14
CA LEU A 502 24.65 1.42 15.52
C LEU A 502 24.43 -0.11 15.58
N PRO A 503 24.98 -0.78 16.61
CA PRO A 503 24.76 -2.21 16.79
C PRO A 503 23.31 -2.50 17.17
N ALA A 504 22.89 -3.74 16.96
CA ALA A 504 21.59 -4.22 17.42
C ALA A 504 21.45 -4.13 18.95
N GLN A 505 20.25 -3.78 19.39
CA GLN A 505 19.73 -3.89 20.75
C GLN A 505 18.63 -4.96 20.79
N THR A 506 17.96 -5.10 21.94
CA THR A 506 16.93 -6.13 22.14
C THR A 506 15.74 -5.97 21.18
N GLU A 507 15.23 -4.75 21.02
CA GLU A 507 14.02 -4.46 20.23
C GLU A 507 14.32 -3.72 18.91
N ILE A 508 15.56 -3.23 18.74
CA ILE A 508 16.08 -2.55 17.55
C ILE A 508 17.20 -3.41 16.96
N GLY A 509 17.10 -3.82 15.70
CA GLY A 509 18.18 -4.49 14.98
C GLY A 509 19.31 -3.52 14.64
N SER A 510 20.17 -3.87 13.69
CA SER A 510 21.20 -2.92 13.25
C SER A 510 20.55 -1.66 12.64
N VAL A 511 21.08 -0.49 12.96
CA VAL A 511 20.69 0.78 12.34
C VAL A 511 21.88 1.36 11.60
N LYS A 512 21.69 1.77 10.35
CA LYS A 512 22.71 2.45 9.54
C LYS A 512 22.13 3.76 9.00
N MET A 513 22.85 4.86 9.17
CA MET A 513 22.49 6.15 8.60
C MET A 513 23.56 6.59 7.61
N ASN A 514 23.14 7.00 6.42
CA ASN A 514 23.98 7.53 5.35
C ASN A 514 23.48 8.93 4.99
N PHE A 515 24.31 9.94 5.21
CA PHE A 515 24.10 11.27 4.64
C PHE A 515 24.82 11.33 3.30
N GLN A 516 24.10 11.54 2.21
CA GLN A 516 24.67 11.45 0.86
C GLN A 516 23.89 12.26 -0.16
N LYS A 517 24.55 12.59 -1.26
CA LYS A 517 23.91 13.21 -2.44
C LYS A 517 23.12 12.16 -3.22
N ILE A 518 21.86 12.46 -3.51
CA ILE A 518 20.99 11.73 -4.43
C ILE A 518 21.30 12.23 -5.84
N HIS A 519 21.42 11.31 -6.79
CA HIS A 519 21.71 11.61 -8.19
C HIS A 519 20.44 11.85 -9.00
#